data_AF-A0A1Y3GBT7-F1
#
_entry.id   AF-A0A1Y3GBT7-F1
#
_cell.length_a   1.000
_cell.length_b   1.000
_cell.length_c   1.000
_cell.angle_alpha   90.00
_cell.angle_beta   90.00
_cell.angle_gamma   90.00
#
_symmetry.space_group_name_H-M   'P 1'
#
loop_
_entity.id
_entity.type
_entity.pdbx_description
1 polymer ?
#
loop_
_entity_poly.entity_id
_entity_poly.type
_entity_poly.pdbx_seq_one_letter_code
_entity_poly.pdbx_strand_id
1 'polypeptide(L)'
;MGIKEDSVELLGYVYKRYKEKNEIYIDPQDINDTFEWEPGRVNRAVKYLYDEKIIKASLLDPQGKLHDFWIEGLTSKGIKTIEDEKTFKNTFGVEVGVPGVLKATWKAEEK
;
A
#
# COMPACT_ATOMS: atom_id res chain seq x y z
N MET A 1 15.08 -2.67 4.04
CA MET A 1 14.35 -2.33 2.79
C MET A 1 14.31 -0.83 2.62
N GLY A 2 14.18 -0.36 1.39
CA GLY A 2 13.95 1.04 1.10
C GLY A 2 12.47 1.40 1.19
N ILE A 3 12.18 2.70 1.15
CA ILE A 3 10.83 3.22 1.26
C ILE A 3 9.89 2.72 0.16
N LYS A 4 10.42 2.47 -1.04
CA LYS A 4 9.62 2.02 -2.18
C LYS A 4 9.21 0.56 -2.02
N GLU A 5 10.12 -0.29 -1.57
CA GLU A 5 9.82 -1.71 -1.28
C GLU A 5 8.79 -1.84 -0.16
N ASP A 6 8.97 -1.10 0.94
CA ASP A 6 8.00 -1.06 2.05
C ASP A 6 6.62 -0.60 1.56
N SER A 7 6.59 0.43 0.70
CA SER A 7 5.33 0.94 0.14
C SER A 7 4.64 -0.06 -0.78
N VAL A 8 5.40 -0.88 -1.52
CA VAL A 8 4.86 -1.95 -2.36
C VAL A 8 4.21 -3.05 -1.52
N GLU A 9 4.89 -3.50 -0.47
CA GLU A 9 4.35 -4.52 0.45
C GLU A 9 3.05 -4.05 1.10
N LEU A 10 3.05 -2.82 1.62
CA LEU A 10 1.86 -2.21 2.22
C LEU A 10 0.72 -2.04 1.19
N LEU A 11 1.03 -1.55 -0.02
CA LEU A 11 0.03 -1.40 -1.08
C LEU A 11 -0.60 -2.74 -1.46
N GLY A 12 0.19 -3.81 -1.53
CA GLY A 12 -0.30 -5.16 -1.78
C GLY A 12 -1.29 -5.64 -0.71
N TYR A 13 -0.98 -5.38 0.56
CA TYR A 13 -1.88 -5.71 1.67
C TYR A 13 -3.19 -4.91 1.62
N VAL A 14 -3.12 -3.59 1.39
CA VAL A 14 -4.30 -2.73 1.25
C VAL A 14 -5.17 -3.21 0.09
N TYR A 15 -4.57 -3.53 -1.06
CA TYR A 15 -5.30 -4.01 -2.23
C TYR A 15 -5.93 -5.39 -2.04
N LYS A 16 -5.29 -6.29 -1.30
CA LYS A 16 -5.90 -7.57 -0.93
C LYS A 16 -7.14 -7.34 -0.07
N ARG A 17 -7.03 -6.52 0.99
CA ARG A 17 -8.16 -6.14 1.87
C ARG A 17 -9.29 -5.47 1.06
N TYR A 18 -8.95 -4.62 0.09
CA TYR A 18 -9.91 -3.99 -0.84
C TYR A 18 -10.76 -5.02 -1.59
N LYS A 19 -10.11 -5.99 -2.25
CA LYS A 19 -10.80 -7.01 -3.06
C LYS A 19 -11.65 -7.97 -2.21
N GLU A 20 -11.25 -8.21 -0.96
CA GLU A 20 -11.96 -9.12 -0.05
C GLU A 20 -13.21 -8.49 0.58
N LYS A 21 -13.15 -7.21 0.98
CA LYS A 21 -14.20 -6.60 1.83
C LYS A 21 -15.00 -5.47 1.18
N ASN A 22 -14.60 -4.98 0.01
CA ASN A 22 -15.24 -3.88 -0.73
C ASN A 22 -15.32 -2.52 0.02
N GLU A 23 -14.89 -2.46 1.28
CA GLU A 23 -14.60 -1.27 2.07
C GLU A 23 -13.30 -1.51 2.86
N ILE A 24 -12.45 -0.49 2.91
CA ILE A 24 -11.16 -0.57 3.61
C ILE A 24 -11.17 0.46 4.74
N TYR A 25 -11.16 -0.04 5.96
CA TYR A 25 -10.67 0.70 7.11
C TYR A 25 -9.52 -0.12 7.67
N ILE A 26 -8.28 0.37 7.47
CA ILE A 26 -7.07 -0.25 8.03
C ILE A 26 -6.45 0.75 8.98
N ASP A 27 -6.40 0.38 10.25
CA ASP A 27 -5.74 1.16 11.29
C ASP A 27 -4.23 0.78 11.39
N PRO A 28 -3.43 1.48 12.19
CA PRO A 28 -2.01 1.18 12.33
C PRO A 28 -1.76 -0.17 13.00
N GLN A 29 -2.69 -0.67 13.82
CA GLN A 29 -2.55 -1.95 14.52
C GLN A 29 -2.69 -3.12 13.53
N ASP A 30 -3.64 -3.06 12.60
CA ASP A 30 -3.79 -4.01 11.50
C ASP A 30 -2.48 -4.21 10.71
N ILE A 31 -1.74 -3.12 10.51
CA ILE A 31 -0.45 -3.13 9.80
C ILE A 31 0.63 -3.72 10.70
N ASN A 32 0.71 -3.29 11.96
CA ASN A 32 1.70 -3.83 12.91
C ASN A 32 1.54 -5.34 13.12
N ASP A 33 0.31 -5.84 13.26
CA ASP A 33 0.02 -7.26 13.44
C ASP A 33 0.38 -8.10 12.20
N THR A 34 0.32 -7.49 11.02
CA THR A 34 0.61 -8.19 9.75
C THR A 34 2.11 -8.21 9.45
N PHE A 35 2.81 -7.12 9.73
CA PHE A 35 4.16 -6.89 9.22
C PHE A 35 5.24 -6.88 10.30
N GLU A 36 4.87 -6.73 11.58
CA GLU A 36 5.80 -6.54 12.70
C GLU A 36 6.84 -5.44 12.42
N TRP A 37 6.42 -4.40 11.69
CA TRP A 37 7.30 -3.31 11.34
C TRP A 37 7.48 -2.33 12.48
N GLU A 38 8.70 -1.83 12.62
CA GLU A 38 8.96 -0.68 13.46
C GLU A 38 8.02 0.47 13.08
N PRO A 39 7.44 1.16 14.07
CA PRO A 39 6.53 2.27 13.85
C PRO A 39 7.03 3.26 12.77
N GLY A 40 8.30 3.70 12.85
CA GLY A 40 8.85 4.65 11.88
C GLY A 40 8.81 4.14 10.42
N ARG A 41 8.88 2.82 10.22
CA ARG A 41 8.79 2.18 8.89
C ARG A 41 7.38 2.26 8.33
N VAL A 42 6.37 1.92 9.12
CA VAL A 42 4.94 2.03 8.74
C VAL A 42 4.61 3.45 8.32
N ASN A 43 4.97 4.44 9.14
CA ASN A 43 4.69 5.84 8.87
C ASN A 43 5.25 6.32 7.54
N ARG A 44 6.51 5.99 7.25
CA ARG A 44 7.11 6.40 5.99
C ARG A 44 6.37 5.76 4.83
N ALA A 45 6.06 4.46 4.89
CA ALA A 45 5.37 3.75 3.82
C ALA A 45 3.95 4.32 3.56
N VAL A 46 3.16 4.52 4.62
CA VAL A 46 1.83 5.15 4.54
C VAL A 46 1.94 6.55 3.95
N LYS A 47 2.86 7.37 4.46
CA LYS A 47 3.08 8.73 3.97
C LYS A 47 3.48 8.76 2.50
N TYR A 48 4.37 7.87 2.07
CA TYR A 48 4.78 7.75 0.67
C TYR A 48 3.57 7.46 -0.23
N LEU A 49 2.77 6.44 0.13
CA LEU A 49 1.57 6.10 -0.64
C LEU A 49 0.52 7.22 -0.65
N TYR A 50 0.39 7.95 0.46
CA TYR A 50 -0.52 9.09 0.57
C TYR A 50 -0.07 10.28 -0.29
N ASP A 51 1.21 10.66 -0.18
CA ASP A 51 1.81 11.75 -0.95
C ASP A 51 1.75 11.45 -2.46
N GLU A 52 1.93 10.17 -2.84
CA GLU A 52 1.75 9.69 -4.20
C GLU A 52 0.28 9.57 -4.64
N LYS A 53 -0.70 9.96 -3.81
CA LYS A 53 -2.14 9.88 -4.12
C LYS A 53 -2.59 8.45 -4.45
N ILE A 54 -1.91 7.42 -3.94
CA ILE A 54 -2.22 6.00 -4.20
C ILE A 54 -3.30 5.52 -3.24
N ILE A 55 -3.19 5.89 -1.96
CA ILE A 55 -4.19 5.60 -0.93
C ILE A 55 -4.97 6.87 -0.55
N LYS A 56 -6.16 6.67 0.00
CA LYS A 56 -6.86 7.66 0.82
C LYS A 56 -6.58 7.32 2.28
N ALA A 57 -6.08 8.29 3.02
CA ALA A 57 -5.86 8.14 4.44
C ALA A 57 -6.19 9.45 5.15
N SER A 58 -6.75 9.34 6.35
CA SER A 58 -6.77 10.45 7.28
C SER A 58 -5.53 10.37 8.15
N LEU A 59 -4.72 11.43 8.11
CA LEU A 59 -3.50 11.57 8.90
C LEU A 59 -3.80 12.61 9.99
N LEU A 60 -4.06 12.16 11.22
CA LEU A 60 -4.39 13.08 12.31
C LEU A 60 -3.15 13.78 12.88
N ASP A 61 -1.96 13.17 12.75
CA ASP A 61 -0.70 13.83 13.09
C ASP A 61 0.25 13.96 11.87
N PRO A 62 0.31 15.13 11.22
CA PRO A 62 1.27 15.39 10.15
C PRO A 62 2.73 15.45 10.63
N GLN A 63 2.99 15.50 11.94
CA GLN A 63 4.32 15.55 12.57
C GLN A 63 4.87 14.19 13.02
N GLY A 64 4.14 13.10 12.81
CA GLY A 64 4.72 11.75 12.79
C GLY A 64 4.53 10.88 14.03
N LYS A 65 3.61 11.18 14.95
CA LYS A 65 3.19 10.20 15.98
C LYS A 65 2.16 9.22 15.44
N LEU A 66 2.72 8.20 14.82
CA LEU A 66 2.34 6.80 14.60
C LEU A 66 1.01 6.13 14.98
N HIS A 67 0.09 6.74 15.70
CA HIS A 67 -1.10 6.01 16.16
C HIS A 67 -2.42 6.56 15.62
N ASP A 68 -2.37 7.72 14.96
CA ASP A 68 -3.57 8.41 14.57
C ASP A 68 -3.66 8.54 13.04
N PHE A 69 -3.70 7.40 12.35
CA PHE A 69 -4.13 7.36 10.96
C PHE A 69 -5.09 6.22 10.71
N TRP A 70 -5.87 6.34 9.65
CA TRP A 70 -6.59 5.20 9.07
C TRP A 70 -6.51 5.30 7.55
N ILE A 71 -6.27 4.15 6.91
CA ILE A 71 -6.38 4.01 5.46
C ILE A 71 -7.84 3.73 5.14
N GLU A 72 -8.46 4.66 4.41
CA GLU A 72 -9.88 4.66 4.04
C GLU A 72 -10.13 3.93 2.71
N GLY A 73 -9.09 3.69 1.93
CA GLY A 73 -9.26 3.09 0.62
C GLY A 73 -8.09 3.30 -0.33
N LEU A 74 -8.26 2.73 -1.51
CA LEU A 74 -7.43 3.03 -2.68
C LEU A 74 -8.06 4.13 -3.51
N THR A 75 -7.23 4.96 -4.13
CA THR A 75 -7.68 5.86 -5.19
C THR A 75 -7.74 5.10 -6.52
N SER A 76 -8.39 5.67 -7.53
CA SER A 76 -8.31 5.14 -8.90
C SER A 76 -6.87 5.09 -9.41
N LYS A 77 -6.02 6.05 -9.00
CA LYS A 77 -4.57 6.01 -9.28
C LYS A 77 -3.93 4.79 -8.60
N GLY A 78 -4.25 4.52 -7.33
CA GLY A 78 -3.68 3.39 -6.60
C GLY A 78 -4.05 2.04 -7.18
N ILE A 79 -5.33 1.86 -7.56
CA ILE A 79 -5.80 0.65 -8.27
C ILE A 79 -5.05 0.49 -9.59
N LYS A 80 -4.99 1.54 -10.42
CA LYS A 80 -4.21 1.50 -11.67
C LYS A 80 -2.74 1.23 -11.43
N THR A 81 -2.15 1.81 -10.38
CA THR A 81 -0.72 1.65 -10.07
C THR A 81 -0.40 0.21 -9.71
N ILE A 82 -1.32 -0.51 -9.06
CA ILE A 82 -1.09 -1.91 -8.69
C ILE A 82 -1.53 -2.89 -9.78
N GLU A 83 -2.50 -2.56 -10.64
CA GLU A 83 -3.00 -3.42 -11.72
C GLU A 83 -2.19 -3.26 -13.04
N ASP A 84 -1.59 -2.10 -13.32
CA ASP A 84 -0.80 -1.84 -14.54
C ASP A 84 0.72 -1.90 -14.28
N GLU A 85 1.40 -2.88 -14.88
CA GLU A 85 2.83 -3.12 -14.70
C GLU A 85 3.70 -1.90 -15.05
N LYS A 86 3.35 -1.16 -16.12
CA LYS A 86 4.11 0.01 -16.54
C LYS A 86 4.01 1.15 -15.51
N THR A 87 2.81 1.43 -15.02
CA THR A 87 2.55 2.43 -13.99
C THR A 87 3.22 2.03 -12.67
N PHE A 88 3.15 0.74 -12.32
CA PHE A 88 3.84 0.18 -11.16
C PHE A 88 5.35 0.43 -11.22
N LYS A 89 5.99 0.03 -12.34
CA LYS A 89 7.44 0.21 -12.54
C LYS A 89 7.85 1.67 -12.52
N ASN A 90 7.06 2.56 -13.13
CA ASN A 90 7.34 4.00 -13.10
C ASN A 90 7.25 4.60 -11.70
N THR A 91 6.34 4.10 -10.86
CA THR A 91 6.10 4.63 -9.52
C THR A 91 7.13 4.11 -8.52
N PHE A 92 7.38 2.80 -8.53
CA PHE A 92 8.22 2.16 -7.52
C PHE A 92 9.64 1.85 -7.99
N GLY A 93 9.91 1.85 -9.30
CA GLY A 93 11.24 1.56 -9.85
C GLY A 93 11.74 0.14 -9.57
N VAL A 94 10.87 -0.75 -9.09
CA VAL A 94 11.20 -2.14 -8.76
C VAL A 94 10.66 -3.08 -9.83
N GLU A 95 11.52 -3.95 -10.37
CA GLU A 95 11.20 -4.91 -11.43
C GLU A 95 10.55 -6.19 -10.89
N VAL A 96 9.46 -6.08 -10.12
CA VAL A 96 8.74 -7.20 -9.45
C VAL A 96 9.33 -7.53 -8.08
N GLY A 97 8.63 -7.13 -7.00
CA GLY A 97 9.21 -7.06 -5.66
C GLY A 97 8.47 -7.73 -4.50
N VAL A 98 7.34 -8.41 -4.69
CA VAL A 98 6.78 -9.28 -3.62
C VAL A 98 6.31 -10.60 -4.24
N PRO A 99 7.06 -11.71 -4.05
CA PRO A 99 6.60 -13.04 -4.40
C PRO A 99 5.25 -13.32 -3.72
N GLY A 100 4.23 -13.65 -4.52
CA GLY A 100 2.92 -14.12 -4.02
C GLY A 100 1.77 -13.12 -4.02
N VAL A 101 2.01 -11.80 -4.06
CA VAL A 101 0.93 -10.79 -3.99
C VAL A 101 0.60 -10.18 -5.36
N LEU A 102 1.62 -9.82 -6.15
CA LEU A 102 1.42 -9.07 -7.42
C LEU A 102 1.49 -9.93 -8.70
N LYS A 103 2.23 -11.04 -8.68
CA LYS A 103 2.29 -11.94 -9.86
C LYS A 103 0.96 -12.60 -10.18
N ALA A 104 0.09 -12.78 -9.18
CA ALA A 104 -1.21 -13.42 -9.34
C ALA A 104 -2.26 -12.47 -9.94
N THR A 105 -2.17 -11.18 -9.65
CA THR A 105 -3.15 -10.19 -10.11
C THR A 105 -2.95 -9.83 -11.59
N TRP A 106 -1.71 -9.75 -12.08
CA TRP A 106 -1.44 -9.43 -13.49
C TRP A 106 -1.66 -10.61 -14.44
N LYS A 107 -1.44 -11.85 -13.98
CA LYS A 107 -1.71 -13.05 -14.78
C LYS A 107 -3.19 -13.41 -14.86
N ALA A 108 -4.06 -12.80 -14.04
CA ALA A 108 -5.49 -13.08 -14.06
C ALA A 108 -6.25 -12.34 -15.18
N GLU A 109 -5.66 -11.33 -15.81
CA GLU A 109 -6.25 -10.58 -16.93
C GLU A 109 -5.95 -11.18 -18.32
N GLU A 110 -5.09 -12.20 -18.41
CA GLU A 110 -4.89 -12.98 -19.64
C GLU A 110 -5.76 -14.25 -19.64
N LYS A 111 -7.08 -14.10 -19.74
CA LYS A 111 -7.99 -15.17 -20.24
C LYS A 111 -9.31 -14.63 -20.76
#